data_AF-A0A6A5FIR4-F1
#
_entry.id   AF-A0A6A5FIR4-F1
#
_cell.length_a   1.000
_cell.length_b   1.000
_cell.length_c   1.000
_cell.angle_alpha   90.00
_cell.angle_beta   90.00
_cell.angle_gamma   90.00
#
_symmetry.space_group_name_H-M   'P 1'
#
loop_
_entity.id
_entity.type
_entity.pdbx_description
1 polymer ?
#
loop_
_entity_poly.entity_id
_entity_poly.type
_entity_poly.pdbx_seq_one_letter_code
_entity_poly.pdbx_strand_id
1 'polypeptide(L)'
;MSRLLPTCFRVTSLLSYQKTSRNYFYLGLKTVTCSQLFAAEDSGRLNYVTGSLFSCPKDEALAHCISEDCRMGAGIAVMFKKEFKGVDELKEQKKLTGGCAVLKRDGRYIYYLITKKKASQKPTYDSLRRSLEDMKSHCAANGVTRISMPRIGCGLDRLQWSKVSEMLEQVFKHTDISITVYSLPEKAETTVMKENKRR
;
A
#
# COMPACT_ATOMS: atom_id res chain seq x y z
N MET A 1 42.56 33.82 49.36
CA MET A 1 42.42 33.06 50.61
C MET A 1 41.65 31.79 50.32
N SER A 2 42.29 30.69 50.70
CA SER A 2 41.94 29.28 50.57
C SER A 2 40.52 28.91 51.05
N ARG A 3 39.92 27.91 50.41
CA ARG A 3 39.24 26.78 51.08
C ARG A 3 39.07 25.60 50.13
N LEU A 4 39.18 24.42 50.74
CA LEU A 4 39.39 23.09 50.17
C LEU A 4 38.14 22.44 49.55
N LEU A 5 38.44 21.43 48.71
CA LEU A 5 37.69 20.28 48.13
C LEU A 5 36.59 19.64 49.06
N PRO A 6 35.71 18.68 48.65
CA PRO A 6 35.92 17.68 47.58
C PRO A 6 34.67 17.08 46.83
N THR A 7 35.00 16.14 45.94
CA THR A 7 34.28 14.92 45.52
C THR A 7 33.35 14.89 44.30
N CYS A 8 33.68 13.89 43.49
CA CYS A 8 33.09 13.36 42.28
C CYS A 8 31.68 12.79 42.51
N PHE A 9 30.73 13.10 41.62
CA PHE A 9 29.60 12.21 41.36
C PHE A 9 29.41 12.02 39.85
N ARG A 10 29.30 10.75 39.50
CA ARG A 10 29.21 10.16 38.16
C ARG A 10 27.75 10.22 37.68
N VAL A 11 27.59 10.35 36.37
CA VAL A 11 26.45 9.93 35.51
C VAL A 11 25.04 10.37 35.95
N THR A 12 24.41 11.20 35.13
CA THR A 12 23.15 10.90 34.40
C THR A 12 22.68 12.19 33.74
N SER A 13 22.53 12.17 32.42
CA SER A 13 21.89 13.25 31.69
C SER A 13 20.41 13.27 32.06
N LEU A 14 20.07 14.11 33.04
CA LEU A 14 18.74 14.64 33.24
C LEU A 14 18.63 15.92 32.40
N LEU A 15 17.58 15.97 31.58
CA LEU A 15 17.10 17.18 30.95
C LEU A 15 16.85 18.25 32.02
N SER A 16 17.70 19.26 32.09
CA SER A 16 17.44 20.49 32.84
C SER A 16 17.35 21.66 31.86
N TYR A 17 16.10 21.99 31.56
CA TYR A 17 15.66 23.20 30.90
C TYR A 17 16.07 24.43 31.74
N GLN A 18 17.01 25.24 31.27
CA GLN A 18 17.30 26.56 31.86
C GLN A 18 17.38 27.63 30.77
N LYS A 19 16.61 28.69 30.99
CA LYS A 19 16.43 29.85 30.11
C LYS A 19 17.29 30.99 30.66
N THR A 20 18.31 31.45 29.94
CA THR A 20 18.73 32.87 30.00
C THR A 20 19.64 33.32 28.86
N SER A 21 19.57 34.63 28.66
CA SER A 21 20.03 35.50 27.58
C SER A 21 21.49 35.41 27.17
N ARG A 22 21.71 35.40 25.85
CA ARG A 22 22.96 35.72 25.13
C ARG A 22 24.22 34.99 25.61
N ASN A 23 24.57 33.89 24.94
CA ASN A 23 25.91 33.68 24.38
C ASN A 23 25.94 32.41 23.51
N TYR A 24 26.34 32.58 22.26
CA TYR A 24 26.56 31.52 21.28
C TYR A 24 27.79 30.70 21.69
N PHE A 25 27.63 29.39 21.86
CA PHE A 25 28.76 28.46 21.89
C PHE A 25 29.07 28.01 20.47
N TYR A 26 30.20 28.46 19.94
CA TYR A 26 30.81 27.96 18.71
C TYR A 26 31.76 26.81 19.07
N LEU A 27 31.36 25.59 18.74
CA LEU A 27 32.27 24.46 18.50
C LEU A 27 31.73 23.68 17.31
N GLY A 28 32.45 23.73 16.17
CA GLY A 28 32.33 22.80 15.06
C GLY A 28 30.95 22.71 14.37
N LEU A 29 30.49 23.81 13.78
CA LEU A 29 29.25 23.88 13.00
C LEU A 29 29.30 23.02 11.72
N LYS A 30 28.51 21.95 11.69
CA LYS A 30 27.35 21.96 10.79
C LYS A 30 26.11 21.90 11.66
N THR A 31 25.54 23.07 11.96
CA THR A 31 24.16 23.14 12.45
C THR A 31 23.28 22.58 11.35
N VAL A 32 22.82 21.33 11.50
CA VAL A 32 21.68 20.86 10.75
C VAL A 32 20.48 21.57 11.37
N THR A 33 19.93 22.53 10.65
CA THR A 33 18.69 23.18 11.06
C THR A 33 17.59 22.11 11.17
N CYS A 34 16.64 22.24 12.11
CA CYS A 34 15.49 21.31 12.19
C CYS A 34 14.70 21.27 10.86
N SER A 35 14.76 22.36 10.08
CA SER A 35 14.26 22.48 8.71
C SER A 35 15.01 21.63 7.66
N GLN A 36 16.18 21.09 7.97
CA GLN A 36 16.95 20.20 7.09
C GLN A 36 16.78 18.71 7.43
N LEU A 37 15.99 18.37 8.46
CA LEU A 37 15.60 16.98 8.78
C LEU A 37 14.28 16.56 8.13
N PHE A 38 13.63 17.44 7.36
CA PHE A 38 12.39 17.14 6.64
C PHE A 38 12.51 17.57 5.18
N ALA A 39 13.03 16.68 4.35
CA ALA A 39 12.83 16.73 2.90
C ALA A 39 13.02 15.34 2.28
N ALA A 40 12.25 14.37 2.74
CA ALA A 40 11.78 13.30 1.87
C ALA A 40 10.26 13.46 1.80
N GLU A 41 9.82 14.44 1.01
CA GLU A 41 8.46 14.42 0.47
C GLU A 41 8.40 13.26 -0.55
N ASP A 42 8.38 12.01 -0.08
CA ASP A 42 8.03 10.89 -0.94
C ASP A 42 6.52 10.67 -0.81
N SER A 43 5.80 11.36 -1.67
CA SER A 43 4.41 11.04 -1.94
C SER A 43 4.34 9.60 -2.43
N GLY A 44 3.53 8.74 -1.80
CA GLY A 44 3.29 7.39 -2.30
C GLY A 44 3.05 7.40 -3.80
N ARG A 45 4.00 6.84 -4.57
CA ARG A 45 4.04 7.02 -6.02
C ARG A 45 3.10 6.03 -6.69
N LEU A 46 2.05 6.53 -7.32
CA LEU A 46 1.17 5.75 -8.17
C LEU A 46 1.73 5.71 -9.61
N ASN A 47 2.15 4.54 -10.06
CA ASN A 47 2.69 4.31 -11.40
C ASN A 47 1.70 3.48 -12.23
N TYR A 48 1.79 3.58 -13.56
CA TYR A 48 0.95 2.83 -14.48
C TYR A 48 1.79 2.06 -15.49
N VAL A 49 1.44 0.79 -15.70
CA VAL A 49 2.10 -0.10 -16.65
C VAL A 49 1.07 -0.81 -17.53
N THR A 50 1.30 -0.81 -18.83
CA THR A 50 0.52 -1.62 -19.76
C THR A 50 1.14 -3.02 -19.85
N GLY A 51 0.42 -4.04 -19.41
CA GLY A 51 0.91 -5.41 -19.37
C GLY A 51 0.12 -6.32 -18.44
N SER A 52 0.58 -7.57 -18.32
CA SER A 52 0.03 -8.53 -17.36
C SER A 52 0.50 -8.19 -15.95
N LEU A 53 -0.40 -8.16 -14.98
CA LEU A 53 -0.02 -7.98 -13.57
C LEU A 53 0.99 -9.04 -13.10
N PHE A 54 0.85 -10.28 -13.57
CA PHE A 54 1.70 -11.39 -13.14
C PHE A 54 3.12 -11.34 -13.73
N SER A 55 3.41 -10.41 -14.64
CA SER A 55 4.78 -10.13 -15.09
C SER A 55 5.49 -9.07 -14.25
N CYS A 56 4.90 -8.61 -13.14
CA CYS A 56 5.56 -7.70 -12.22
C CYS A 56 6.85 -8.33 -11.62
N PRO A 57 7.78 -7.51 -11.09
CA PRO A 57 8.93 -8.01 -10.36
C PRO A 57 8.53 -9.01 -9.25
N LYS A 58 9.34 -10.06 -9.06
CA LYS A 58 9.03 -11.15 -8.12
C LYS A 58 9.17 -10.76 -6.65
N ASP A 59 9.92 -9.71 -6.37
CA ASP A 59 10.13 -9.12 -5.04
C ASP A 59 9.05 -8.08 -4.68
N GLU A 60 8.12 -7.79 -5.59
CA GLU A 60 6.97 -6.93 -5.35
C GLU A 60 5.79 -7.70 -4.76
N ALA A 61 5.14 -7.11 -3.75
CA ALA A 61 3.89 -7.63 -3.25
C ALA A 61 2.78 -7.47 -4.30
N LEU A 62 1.77 -8.34 -4.25
CA LEU A 62 0.61 -8.27 -5.14
C LEU A 62 -0.66 -7.94 -4.36
N ALA A 63 -1.59 -7.20 -4.95
CA ALA A 63 -2.90 -6.95 -4.33
C ALA A 63 -4.07 -7.10 -5.32
N HIS A 64 -5.19 -7.64 -4.83
CA HIS A 64 -6.47 -7.60 -5.55
C HIS A 64 -7.67 -7.66 -4.58
N CYS A 65 -8.88 -7.41 -5.09
CA CYS A 65 -10.11 -7.48 -4.30
C CYS A 65 -10.78 -8.86 -4.40
N ILE A 66 -11.35 -9.31 -3.27
CA ILE A 66 -12.20 -10.50 -3.16
C ILE A 66 -13.40 -10.28 -2.22
N SER A 67 -14.28 -11.27 -2.15
CA SER A 67 -15.35 -11.39 -1.17
C SER A 67 -14.95 -12.23 0.03
N GLU A 68 -15.62 -12.05 1.18
CA GLU A 68 -15.43 -12.87 2.41
C GLU A 68 -15.56 -14.39 2.11
N ASP A 69 -16.48 -14.77 1.23
CA ASP A 69 -16.69 -16.17 0.81
C ASP A 69 -15.51 -16.78 0.02
N CYS A 70 -14.49 -15.99 -0.32
CA CYS A 70 -13.28 -16.40 -1.06
C CYS A 70 -13.57 -17.20 -2.35
N ARG A 71 -14.71 -16.94 -3.02
CA ARG A 71 -15.11 -17.73 -4.20
C ARG A 71 -14.12 -17.59 -5.36
N MET A 72 -13.63 -16.36 -5.60
CA MET A 72 -12.64 -16.01 -6.63
C MET A 72 -12.91 -16.64 -8.01
N GLY A 73 -14.17 -16.59 -8.46
CA GLY A 73 -14.65 -17.32 -9.64
C GLY A 73 -14.66 -16.53 -10.95
N ALA A 74 -14.23 -15.26 -10.96
CA ALA A 74 -14.24 -14.43 -12.17
C ALA A 74 -13.10 -13.41 -12.19
N GLY A 75 -12.79 -12.91 -13.38
CA GLY A 75 -11.75 -11.90 -13.61
C GLY A 75 -10.37 -12.37 -13.15
N ILE A 76 -9.53 -11.42 -12.74
CA ILE A 76 -8.16 -11.70 -12.32
C ILE A 76 -8.07 -12.59 -11.07
N ALA A 77 -9.11 -12.60 -10.23
CA ALA A 77 -9.15 -13.41 -9.01
C ALA A 77 -9.04 -14.92 -9.29
N VAL A 78 -9.49 -15.38 -10.46
CA VAL A 78 -9.30 -16.79 -10.89
C VAL A 78 -7.82 -17.11 -11.07
N MET A 79 -7.05 -16.18 -11.64
CA MET A 79 -5.61 -16.34 -11.82
C MET A 79 -4.88 -16.35 -10.47
N PHE A 80 -5.24 -15.46 -9.54
CA PHE A 80 -4.71 -15.47 -8.17
C PHE A 80 -4.98 -16.81 -7.47
N LYS A 81 -6.22 -17.32 -7.56
CA LYS A 81 -6.60 -18.62 -6.99
C LYS A 81 -5.79 -19.79 -7.58
N LYS A 82 -5.56 -19.77 -8.90
CA LYS A 82 -4.79 -20.82 -9.59
C LYS A 82 -3.31 -20.78 -9.21
N GLU A 83 -2.73 -19.59 -9.22
CA GLU A 83 -1.30 -19.36 -9.00
C GLU A 83 -0.92 -19.55 -7.54
N PHE A 84 -1.62 -18.85 -6.64
CA PHE A 84 -1.27 -18.80 -5.23
C PHE A 84 -2.07 -19.75 -4.35
N LYS A 85 -3.13 -20.42 -4.82
CA LYS A 85 -3.89 -21.39 -4.00
C LYS A 85 -4.27 -20.79 -2.63
N GLY A 86 -4.27 -21.59 -1.55
CA GLY A 86 -4.39 -21.07 -0.17
C GLY A 86 -5.78 -20.57 0.23
N VAL A 87 -6.85 -21.03 -0.41
CA VAL A 87 -8.23 -20.59 -0.09
C VAL A 87 -8.60 -20.90 1.36
N ASP A 88 -8.19 -22.05 1.88
CA ASP A 88 -8.50 -22.45 3.25
C ASP A 88 -7.70 -21.61 4.27
N GLU A 89 -6.41 -21.36 4.00
CA GLU A 89 -5.57 -20.43 4.78
C GLU A 89 -6.18 -19.02 4.84
N LEU A 90 -6.76 -18.54 3.74
CA LEU A 90 -7.43 -17.23 3.70
C LEU A 90 -8.70 -17.22 4.57
N LYS A 91 -9.48 -18.32 4.56
CA LYS A 91 -10.69 -18.43 5.37
C LYS A 91 -10.39 -18.57 6.85
N GLU A 92 -9.31 -19.26 7.21
CA GLU A 92 -8.85 -19.43 8.60
C GLU A 92 -8.46 -18.11 9.26
N GLN A 93 -8.01 -17.12 8.48
CA GLN A 93 -7.76 -15.76 8.97
C GLN A 93 -9.05 -15.02 9.40
N LYS A 94 -10.23 -15.50 9.01
CA LYS A 94 -11.55 -14.96 9.39
C LYS A 94 -11.67 -13.44 9.17
N LYS A 95 -11.03 -12.93 8.12
CA LYS A 95 -11.09 -11.52 7.74
C LYS A 95 -12.48 -11.20 7.19
N LEU A 96 -13.03 -10.07 7.64
CA LEU A 96 -14.33 -9.56 7.24
C LEU A 96 -14.18 -8.40 6.25
N THR A 97 -15.30 -7.95 5.68
CA THR A 97 -15.38 -6.79 4.80
C THR A 97 -14.71 -5.57 5.45
N GLY A 98 -13.79 -4.94 4.70
CA GLY A 98 -12.93 -3.86 5.19
C GLY A 98 -11.59 -4.34 5.74
N GLY A 99 -11.35 -5.65 5.84
CA GLY A 99 -10.05 -6.21 6.17
C GLY A 99 -9.23 -6.59 4.93
N CYS A 100 -7.98 -6.97 5.18
CA CYS A 100 -7.05 -7.54 4.22
C CYS A 100 -6.56 -8.90 4.73
N ALA A 101 -6.83 -9.96 3.97
CA ALA A 101 -6.20 -11.25 4.19
C ALA A 101 -4.86 -11.31 3.46
N VAL A 102 -3.91 -12.09 3.99
CA VAL A 102 -2.53 -12.09 3.50
C VAL A 102 -2.03 -13.52 3.34
N LEU A 103 -1.41 -13.82 2.20
CA LEU A 103 -0.58 -15.01 2.03
C LEU A 103 0.88 -14.59 1.81
N LYS A 104 1.82 -15.41 2.31
CA LYS A 104 3.24 -15.27 2.00
C LYS A 104 3.66 -16.39 1.06
N ARG A 105 4.12 -16.06 -0.15
CA ARG A 105 4.52 -17.01 -1.19
C ARG A 105 5.78 -16.51 -1.87
N ASP A 106 6.74 -17.40 -2.10
CA ASP A 106 7.96 -17.13 -2.84
C ASP A 106 8.71 -15.86 -2.37
N GLY A 107 8.73 -15.62 -1.05
CA GLY A 107 9.40 -14.47 -0.44
C GLY A 107 8.63 -13.15 -0.49
N ARG A 108 7.43 -13.10 -1.09
CA ARG A 108 6.58 -11.89 -1.16
C ARG A 108 5.22 -12.07 -0.49
N TYR A 109 4.53 -10.96 -0.28
CA TYR A 109 3.17 -10.93 0.24
C TYR A 109 2.14 -10.81 -0.89
N ILE A 110 1.04 -11.54 -0.74
CA ILE A 110 -0.13 -11.48 -1.62
C ILE A 110 -1.32 -11.00 -0.78
N TYR A 111 -1.81 -9.80 -1.09
CA TYR A 111 -2.87 -9.10 -0.39
C TYR A 111 -4.23 -9.34 -1.04
N TYR A 112 -5.18 -9.77 -0.23
CA TYR A 112 -6.55 -10.06 -0.60
C TYR A 112 -7.47 -9.06 0.13
N LEU A 113 -7.79 -7.96 -0.55
CA LEU A 113 -8.65 -6.90 -0.04
C LEU A 113 -10.10 -7.39 0.02
N ILE A 114 -10.66 -7.54 1.23
CA ILE A 114 -12.02 -8.06 1.42
C ILE A 114 -13.00 -6.88 1.30
N THR A 115 -13.59 -6.69 0.13
CA THR A 115 -14.40 -5.49 -0.15
C THR A 115 -15.91 -5.74 -0.12
N LYS A 116 -16.33 -7.01 0.02
CA LYS A 116 -17.75 -7.38 0.04
C LYS A 116 -17.97 -8.72 0.73
N LYS A 117 -19.20 -8.97 1.21
CA LYS A 117 -19.53 -10.24 1.88
C LYS A 117 -19.63 -11.41 0.90
N LYS A 118 -20.36 -11.23 -0.19
CA LYS A 118 -20.59 -12.29 -1.20
C LYS A 118 -20.09 -11.90 -2.58
N ALA A 119 -19.62 -12.86 -3.36
CA ALA A 119 -19.10 -12.61 -4.70
C ALA A 119 -20.10 -11.91 -5.65
N SER A 120 -21.40 -12.15 -5.47
CA SER A 120 -22.49 -11.53 -6.25
C SER A 120 -22.77 -10.07 -5.89
N GLN A 121 -22.33 -9.61 -4.72
CA GLN A 121 -22.53 -8.23 -4.27
C GLN A 121 -21.51 -7.28 -4.91
N LYS A 122 -21.74 -5.99 -4.72
CA LYS A 122 -20.83 -4.92 -5.13
C LYS A 122 -20.19 -4.31 -3.89
N PRO A 123 -18.89 -3.97 -3.94
CA PRO A 123 -18.23 -3.28 -2.84
C PRO A 123 -18.68 -1.83 -2.76
N THR A 124 -18.42 -1.20 -1.62
CA THR A 124 -18.56 0.24 -1.42
C THR A 124 -17.18 0.91 -1.37
N TYR A 125 -17.10 2.22 -1.65
CA TYR A 125 -15.87 2.97 -1.49
C TYR A 125 -15.31 2.90 -0.06
N ASP A 126 -16.18 2.92 0.94
CA ASP A 126 -15.79 2.77 2.35
C ASP A 126 -15.18 1.39 2.65
N SER A 127 -15.80 0.30 2.16
CA SER A 127 -15.23 -1.04 2.33
C SER A 127 -13.86 -1.20 1.67
N LEU A 128 -13.68 -0.59 0.49
CA LEU A 128 -12.39 -0.58 -0.19
C LEU A 128 -11.35 0.22 0.61
N ARG A 129 -11.71 1.43 1.05
CA ARG A 129 -10.83 2.30 1.86
C ARG A 129 -10.30 1.58 3.08
N ARG A 130 -11.19 0.98 3.88
CA ARG A 130 -10.82 0.23 5.09
C ARG A 130 -9.88 -0.92 4.78
N SER A 131 -10.13 -1.66 3.69
CA SER A 131 -9.26 -2.77 3.29
C SER A 131 -7.87 -2.29 2.89
N LEU A 132 -7.76 -1.13 2.24
CA LEU A 132 -6.48 -0.50 1.90
C LEU A 132 -5.73 -0.01 3.15
N GLU A 133 -6.44 0.51 4.15
CA GLU A 133 -5.87 0.92 5.44
C GLU A 133 -5.34 -0.29 6.24
N ASP A 134 -6.06 -1.42 6.24
CA ASP A 134 -5.58 -2.68 6.86
C ASP A 134 -4.34 -3.21 6.11
N MET A 135 -4.35 -3.16 4.78
CA MET A 135 -3.18 -3.52 3.96
C MET A 135 -1.97 -2.61 4.23
N LYS A 136 -2.18 -1.29 4.32
CA LYS A 136 -1.13 -0.31 4.66
C LYS A 136 -0.51 -0.61 6.01
N SER A 137 -1.33 -0.93 7.01
CA SER A 137 -0.87 -1.29 8.36
C SER A 137 0.03 -2.52 8.33
N HIS A 138 -0.36 -3.55 7.56
CA HIS A 138 0.47 -4.74 7.36
C HIS A 138 1.78 -4.41 6.63
N CYS A 139 1.74 -3.56 5.61
CA CYS A 139 2.93 -3.14 4.87
C CYS A 139 3.95 -2.45 5.78
N ALA A 140 3.50 -1.51 6.62
CA ALA A 140 4.36 -0.82 7.58
C ALA A 140 4.99 -1.80 8.59
N ALA A 141 4.22 -2.76 9.11
CA ALA A 141 4.71 -3.74 10.07
C ALA A 141 5.72 -4.74 9.48
N ASN A 142 5.71 -4.95 8.16
CA ASN A 142 6.51 -5.97 7.48
C ASN A 142 7.55 -5.39 6.49
N GLY A 143 7.73 -4.07 6.46
CA GLY A 143 8.68 -3.40 5.56
C GLY A 143 8.36 -3.56 4.08
N VAL A 144 7.08 -3.64 3.70
CA VAL A 144 6.67 -3.74 2.30
C VAL A 144 6.55 -2.33 1.71
N THR A 145 7.39 -2.03 0.71
CA THR A 145 7.47 -0.70 0.07
C THR A 145 7.03 -0.69 -1.39
N ARG A 146 6.79 -1.85 -2.00
CA ARG A 146 6.37 -1.94 -3.41
C ARG A 146 5.21 -2.92 -3.59
N ILE A 147 4.15 -2.43 -4.21
CA ILE A 147 2.91 -3.20 -4.44
C ILE A 147 2.50 -3.07 -5.90
N SER A 148 2.28 -4.21 -6.54
CA SER A 148 1.72 -4.32 -7.88
C SER A 148 0.24 -4.76 -7.81
N MET A 149 -0.65 -4.06 -8.51
CA MET A 149 -2.09 -4.36 -8.48
C MET A 149 -2.77 -4.05 -9.82
N PRO A 150 -3.93 -4.65 -10.15
CA PRO A 150 -4.71 -4.24 -11.30
C PRO A 150 -5.50 -2.96 -10.97
N ARG A 151 -6.35 -2.48 -11.89
CA ARG A 151 -7.39 -1.49 -11.56
C ARG A 151 -8.45 -2.08 -10.62
N ILE A 152 -8.14 -2.13 -9.32
CA ILE A 152 -8.96 -2.76 -8.29
C ILE A 152 -10.37 -2.13 -8.18
N GLY A 153 -11.38 -2.95 -7.91
CA GLY A 153 -12.77 -2.51 -7.72
C GLY A 153 -13.50 -1.98 -8.97
N CYS A 154 -12.85 -1.83 -10.11
CA CYS A 154 -13.41 -1.08 -11.25
C CYS A 154 -14.02 -1.93 -12.39
N GLY A 155 -13.74 -3.23 -12.43
CA GLY A 155 -14.31 -4.13 -13.43
C GLY A 155 -15.72 -4.60 -13.04
N LEU A 156 -15.83 -5.88 -12.68
CA LEU A 156 -17.09 -6.49 -12.25
C LEU A 156 -17.72 -5.81 -11.03
N ASP A 157 -16.91 -5.11 -10.23
CA ASP A 157 -17.30 -4.42 -9.00
C ASP A 157 -17.85 -3.00 -9.23
N ARG A 158 -17.68 -2.44 -10.44
CA ARG A 158 -18.31 -1.19 -10.92
C ARG A 158 -17.97 0.08 -10.13
N LEU A 159 -16.89 0.11 -9.34
CA LEU A 159 -16.35 1.37 -8.83
C LEU A 159 -15.71 2.18 -9.97
N GLN A 160 -15.57 3.48 -9.77
CA GLN A 160 -14.95 4.37 -10.75
C GLN A 160 -13.47 4.49 -10.45
N TRP A 161 -12.63 4.25 -11.45
CA TRP A 161 -11.18 4.25 -11.27
C TRP A 161 -10.65 5.60 -10.79
N SER A 162 -11.19 6.72 -11.28
CA SER A 162 -10.82 8.06 -10.81
C SER A 162 -10.93 8.21 -9.28
N LYS A 163 -12.04 7.75 -8.69
CA LYS A 163 -12.24 7.78 -7.24
C LYS A 163 -11.36 6.79 -6.50
N VAL A 164 -11.06 5.64 -7.12
CA VAL A 164 -10.18 4.62 -6.53
C VAL A 164 -8.72 5.08 -6.52
N SER A 165 -8.24 5.71 -7.60
CA SER A 165 -6.88 6.25 -7.64
C SER A 165 -6.68 7.37 -6.64
N GLU A 166 -7.64 8.31 -6.52
CA GLU A 166 -7.61 9.34 -5.48
C GLU A 166 -7.57 8.73 -4.07
N MET A 167 -8.32 7.65 -3.85
CA MET A 167 -8.31 6.95 -2.56
C MET A 167 -6.97 6.26 -2.28
N LEU A 168 -6.32 5.66 -3.28
CA LEU A 168 -4.99 5.08 -3.14
C LEU A 168 -3.98 6.16 -2.75
N GLU A 169 -3.98 7.30 -3.45
CA GLU A 169 -3.11 8.43 -3.12
C GLU A 169 -3.35 8.95 -1.70
N GLN A 170 -4.61 9.08 -1.28
CA GLN A 170 -4.96 9.52 0.08
C GLN A 170 -4.51 8.53 1.16
N VAL A 171 -4.77 7.22 0.97
CA VAL A 171 -4.45 6.21 1.99
C VAL A 171 -2.93 6.05 2.12
N PHE A 172 -2.20 6.03 1.00
CA PHE A 172 -0.74 5.86 0.98
C PHE A 172 0.04 7.17 1.04
N LYS A 173 -0.66 8.29 1.28
CA LYS A 173 -0.02 9.57 1.55
C LYS A 173 0.92 9.47 2.75
N HIS A 174 2.08 10.12 2.66
CA HIS A 174 3.12 10.14 3.70
C HIS A 174 3.64 8.74 4.05
N THR A 175 3.79 7.87 3.04
CA THR A 175 4.43 6.57 3.18
C THR A 175 5.40 6.35 2.02
N ASP A 176 6.47 5.57 2.27
CA ASP A 176 7.44 5.17 1.24
C ASP A 176 6.92 3.99 0.37
N ILE A 177 5.60 3.80 0.33
CA ILE A 177 4.96 2.71 -0.41
C ILE A 177 4.65 3.18 -1.83
N SER A 178 5.29 2.54 -2.79
CA SER A 178 5.03 2.70 -4.22
C SER A 178 4.00 1.68 -4.71
N ILE A 179 3.06 2.14 -5.52
CA ILE A 179 2.00 1.31 -6.11
C ILE A 179 2.12 1.35 -7.63
N THR A 180 2.17 0.18 -8.26
CA THR A 180 2.18 0.04 -9.72
C THR A 180 0.88 -0.60 -10.18
N VAL A 181 0.12 0.14 -10.98
CA VAL A 181 -1.17 -0.30 -11.52
C VAL A 181 -1.00 -0.85 -12.92
N TYR A 182 -1.34 -2.12 -13.09
CA TYR A 182 -1.29 -2.82 -14.37
C TYR A 182 -2.63 -2.77 -15.09
N SER A 183 -2.59 -2.48 -16.39
CA SER A 183 -3.74 -2.55 -17.30
C SER A 183 -3.36 -3.33 -18.56
N LEU A 184 -4.26 -4.19 -19.05
CA LEU A 184 -4.03 -4.85 -20.33
C LEU A 184 -4.15 -3.83 -21.47
N PRO A 185 -3.43 -4.04 -22.60
CA PRO A 185 -3.58 -3.18 -23.77
C PRO A 185 -5.02 -3.23 -24.30
N GLU A 186 -5.53 -2.08 -24.77
CA GLU A 186 -6.83 -2.04 -25.45
C GLU A 186 -6.74 -2.88 -26.73
N LYS A 187 -7.72 -3.77 -26.95
CA LYS A 187 -7.82 -4.49 -28.21
C LYS A 187 -8.29 -3.49 -29.27
N ALA A 188 -7.47 -3.23 -30.28
CA ALA A 188 -7.90 -2.52 -31.47
C ALA A 188 -9.11 -3.26 -32.08
N GLU A 189 -10.23 -2.57 -32.25
CA GLU A 189 -11.43 -3.13 -32.85
C GLU A 189 -11.17 -3.51 -34.31
N THR A 190 -11.24 -4.80 -34.64
CA THR A 190 -11.24 -5.26 -36.03
C THR A 190 -12.59 -4.93 -36.66
N THR A 191 -12.66 -3.84 -37.42
CA THR A 191 -13.83 -3.48 -38.23
C THR A 191 -14.04 -4.54 -39.32
N VAL A 192 -14.84 -5.56 -39.05
CA VAL A 192 -15.34 -6.47 -40.10
C VAL A 192 -16.58 -5.81 -40.70
N MET A 193 -16.41 -5.19 -41.87
CA MET A 193 -17.49 -4.67 -42.70
C MET A 193 -18.50 -5.79 -42.97
N LYS A 194 -19.72 -5.67 -42.45
CA LYS A 194 -20.86 -6.48 -42.89
C LYS A 194 -21.38 -5.89 -44.19
N GLU A 195 -20.83 -6.35 -45.31
CA GLU A 195 -21.49 -6.25 -46.61
C GLU A 195 -22.25 -7.55 -46.91
N ASN A 196 -23.41 -7.39 -47.54
CA ASN A 196 -24.34 -8.38 -48.08
C ASN A 196 -25.57 -8.76 -47.24
N LYS A 197 -26.69 -8.05 -47.52
CA LYS A 197 -27.91 -8.73 -48.00
C LYS A 197 -28.80 -7.77 -48.81
N ARG A 198 -28.61 -7.75 -50.13
CA ARG A 198 -29.68 -7.45 -51.10
C ARG A 198 -29.75 -8.61 -52.08
N ARG A 199 -30.66 -9.53 -51.81
CA ARG A 199 -31.38 -10.37 -52.78
C ARG A 199 -32.78 -10.53 -52.24
#